data_AF-A0AAX0YY60-F1
#
_entry.id   AF-A0AAX0YY60-F1
#
_cell.length_a   1.000
_cell.length_b   1.000
_cell.length_c   1.000
_cell.angle_alpha   90.00
_cell.angle_beta   90.00
_cell.angle_gamma   90.00
#
_symmetry.space_group_name_H-M   'P 1'
#
loop_
_entity.id
_entity.type
_entity.pdbx_description
1 polymer ?
#
loop_
_entity_poly.entity_id
_entity_poly.type
_entity_poly.pdbx_seq_one_letter_code
_entity_poly.pdbx_strand_id
1 'polypeptide(L)'
;MTTNDKKREQARKRAQRLRYKRKTNGVTSFPLPLNNMEIERLNEICKFFSYPNTPCDNAEALQLMIHRIHGEMEQIKQSLGTCQHCGESLPEGCAKLKAGGLFKGDARCWHTMNRVRLSQPSNKRI
;
A
#
# COMPACT_ATOMS: atom_id res chain seq x y z
N MET A 1 26.40 -16.29 -34.22
CA MET A 1 25.25 -15.99 -33.32
C MET A 1 24.47 -17.27 -33.12
N THR A 2 24.54 -17.87 -31.93
CA THR A 2 23.95 -19.20 -31.67
C THR A 2 22.43 -19.12 -31.56
N THR A 3 21.75 -20.27 -31.67
CA THR A 3 20.29 -20.37 -31.53
C THR A 3 19.81 -19.87 -30.17
N ASN A 4 20.64 -20.01 -29.12
CA ASN A 4 20.37 -19.48 -27.78
C ASN A 4 20.48 -17.94 -27.72
N ASP A 5 21.42 -17.35 -28.45
CA ASP A 5 21.54 -15.88 -28.54
C ASP A 5 20.33 -15.26 -29.23
N LYS A 6 19.82 -15.91 -30.30
CA LYS A 6 18.59 -15.49 -30.98
C LYS A 6 17.36 -15.55 -30.07
N LYS A 7 17.23 -16.61 -29.25
CA LYS A 7 16.14 -16.74 -28.25
C LYS A 7 16.23 -15.66 -27.16
N ARG A 8 17.44 -15.40 -26.64
CA ARG A 8 17.69 -14.35 -25.64
C ARG A 8 17.33 -12.95 -26.18
N GLU A 9 17.74 -12.65 -27.40
CA GLU A 9 17.45 -11.35 -28.04
C GLU A 9 15.95 -11.16 -28.32
N GLN A 10 15.25 -12.22 -28.74
CA GLN A 10 13.79 -12.17 -28.89
C GLN A 10 13.06 -11.97 -27.56
N ALA A 11 13.48 -12.66 -26.49
CA ALA A 11 12.93 -12.48 -25.15
C ALA A 11 13.15 -11.05 -24.64
N ARG A 12 14.35 -10.48 -24.87
CA ARG A 12 14.68 -9.09 -24.52
C ARG A 12 13.77 -8.09 -25.22
N LYS A 13 13.58 -8.22 -26.54
CA LYS A 13 12.68 -7.35 -27.32
C LYS A 13 11.23 -7.46 -26.86
N ARG A 14 10.75 -8.67 -26.53
CA ARG A 14 9.39 -8.88 -25.98
C ARG A 14 9.21 -8.19 -24.63
N ALA A 15 10.17 -8.36 -23.72
CA ALA A 15 10.14 -7.70 -22.41
C ALA A 15 10.16 -6.17 -22.55
N GLN A 16 10.94 -5.62 -23.49
CA GLN A 16 10.97 -4.19 -23.77
C GLN A 16 9.62 -3.68 -24.30
N ARG A 17 8.99 -4.39 -25.24
CA ARG A 17 7.65 -4.04 -25.75
C ARG A 17 6.60 -4.08 -24.65
N LEU A 18 6.66 -5.08 -23.77
CA LEU A 18 5.74 -5.20 -22.63
C LEU A 18 5.88 -4.01 -21.67
N ARG A 19 7.13 -3.62 -21.34
CA ARG A 19 7.40 -2.44 -20.50
C ARG A 19 6.87 -1.15 -21.15
N TYR A 20 7.11 -0.99 -22.46
CA TYR A 20 6.61 0.17 -23.19
C TYR A 20 5.07 0.22 -23.19
N LYS A 21 4.40 -0.90 -23.49
CA LYS A 21 2.93 -0.99 -23.49
C LYS A 21 2.33 -0.70 -22.11
N ARG A 22 2.99 -1.16 -21.03
CA ARG A 22 2.57 -0.82 -19.65
C ARG A 22 2.68 0.69 -19.39
N LYS A 23 3.81 1.30 -19.78
CA LYS A 23 4.02 2.75 -19.65
C LYS A 23 3.00 3.57 -20.44
N THR A 24 2.69 3.18 -21.69
CA THR A 24 1.66 3.87 -22.50
C THR A 24 0.26 3.74 -21.93
N ASN A 25 -0.02 2.64 -21.21
CA ASN A 25 -1.30 2.41 -20.55
C ASN A 25 -1.39 3.05 -19.15
N GLY A 26 -0.45 3.91 -18.77
CA GLY A 26 -0.40 4.56 -17.46
C GLY A 26 -0.03 3.62 -16.30
N VAL A 27 0.37 2.38 -16.58
CA VAL A 27 0.79 1.42 -15.55
C VAL A 27 2.19 1.79 -15.08
N THR A 28 2.27 2.30 -13.86
CA THR A 28 3.54 2.55 -13.17
C THR A 28 3.93 1.28 -12.40
N SER A 29 5.17 0.82 -12.55
CA SER A 29 5.68 -0.35 -11.84
C SER A 29 6.75 0.09 -10.84
N PHE A 30 6.60 -0.33 -9.59
CA PHE A 30 7.56 -0.08 -8.52
C PHE A 30 8.23 -1.41 -8.15
N PRO A 31 9.57 -1.50 -8.15
CA PRO A 31 10.25 -2.66 -7.57
C PRO A 31 10.03 -2.65 -6.06
N LEU A 32 9.47 -3.73 -5.52
CA LEU A 32 9.23 -3.89 -4.08
C LEU A 32 10.23 -4.92 -3.55
N PRO A 33 11.30 -4.49 -2.85
CA PRO A 33 12.19 -5.43 -2.18
C PRO A 33 11.46 -6.06 -1.00
N LEU A 34 11.41 -7.39 -0.95
CA LEU A 34 10.81 -8.16 0.13
C LEU A 34 11.84 -9.13 0.68
N ASN A 35 11.89 -9.28 2.00
CA ASN A 35 12.67 -10.32 2.66
C ASN A 35 11.91 -11.67 2.60
N ASN A 36 12.59 -12.76 2.97
CA ASN A 36 12.02 -14.11 2.89
C ASN A 36 10.74 -14.27 3.73
N MET A 37 10.73 -13.69 4.94
CA MET A 37 9.57 -13.73 5.83
C MET A 37 8.37 -12.98 5.22
N GLU A 38 8.59 -11.85 4.56
CA GLU A 38 7.53 -11.09 3.88
C GLU A 38 6.97 -11.85 2.66
N ILE A 39 7.81 -12.56 1.92
CA ILE A 39 7.39 -13.41 0.80
C ILE A 39 6.53 -14.57 1.29
N GLU A 40 6.94 -15.25 2.38
CA GLU A 40 6.16 -16.33 2.98
C GLU A 40 4.76 -15.84 3.41
N ARG A 41 4.70 -14.71 4.11
CA ARG A 41 3.44 -14.07 4.50
C ARG A 41 2.59 -13.69 3.29
N LEU A 42 3.18 -13.15 2.23
CA LEU A 42 2.43 -12.80 1.02
C LEU A 42 1.84 -14.03 0.35
N ASN A 43 2.57 -15.15 0.31
CA ASN A 43 2.06 -16.41 -0.22
C ASN A 43 0.87 -16.96 0.60
N GLU A 44 0.92 -16.82 1.92
CA GLU A 44 -0.21 -17.17 2.80
C GLU A 44 -1.43 -16.29 2.52
N ILE A 45 -1.24 -14.98 2.35
CA ILE A 45 -2.30 -14.04 1.98
C ILE A 45 -2.92 -14.43 0.64
N CYS A 46 -2.12 -14.79 -0.37
CA CYS A 46 -2.63 -15.21 -1.67
C CYS A 46 -3.51 -16.46 -1.57
N LYS A 47 -3.11 -17.45 -0.77
CA LYS A 47 -3.94 -18.63 -0.49
C LYS A 47 -5.25 -18.23 0.19
N PHE A 48 -5.16 -17.38 1.21
CA PHE A 48 -6.32 -16.93 1.99
C PHE A 48 -7.35 -16.20 1.14
N PHE A 49 -6.93 -15.27 0.28
CA PHE A 49 -7.83 -14.50 -0.58
C PHE A 49 -8.52 -15.34 -1.66
N SER A 50 -7.90 -16.44 -2.06
CA SER A 50 -8.38 -17.22 -3.20
C SER A 50 -9.22 -18.43 -2.82
N TYR A 51 -9.32 -18.82 -1.54
CA TYR A 51 -10.11 -19.99 -1.17
C TYR A 51 -11.53 -19.96 -1.74
N PRO A 52 -12.02 -21.08 -2.31
CA PRO A 52 -11.39 -22.41 -2.45
C PRO A 52 -10.54 -22.60 -3.73
N ASN A 53 -10.37 -21.54 -4.52
CA ASN A 53 -9.69 -21.57 -5.81
C ASN A 53 -8.16 -21.60 -5.67
N THR A 54 -7.48 -21.71 -6.82
CA THR A 54 -6.03 -21.57 -6.92
C THR A 54 -5.58 -20.21 -6.39
N PRO A 55 -4.47 -20.14 -5.62
CA PRO A 55 -3.93 -18.88 -5.10
C PRO A 55 -3.70 -17.84 -6.20
N CYS A 56 -4.09 -16.60 -5.93
CA CYS A 56 -3.86 -15.47 -6.81
C CYS A 56 -2.37 -15.10 -6.88
N ASP A 57 -2.01 -14.28 -7.87
CA ASP A 57 -0.65 -13.77 -7.99
C ASP A 57 -0.34 -12.76 -6.88
N ASN A 58 0.94 -12.65 -6.51
CA ASN A 58 1.43 -11.71 -5.51
C ASN A 58 1.03 -10.27 -5.84
N ALA A 59 1.07 -9.87 -7.12
CA ALA A 59 0.68 -8.52 -7.52
C ALA A 59 -0.84 -8.29 -7.34
N GLU A 60 -1.66 -9.31 -7.59
CA GLU A 60 -3.11 -9.25 -7.42
C GLU A 60 -3.47 -9.11 -5.94
N ALA A 61 -2.87 -9.91 -5.06
CA ALA A 61 -3.07 -9.78 -3.62
C ALA A 61 -2.67 -8.38 -3.10
N LEU A 62 -1.53 -7.85 -3.52
CA LEU A 62 -1.09 -6.49 -3.17
C LEU A 62 -2.07 -5.42 -3.67
N GLN A 63 -2.58 -5.55 -4.90
CA GLN A 63 -3.58 -4.62 -5.45
C GLN A 63 -4.89 -4.68 -4.67
N LEU A 64 -5.39 -5.87 -4.32
CA LEU A 64 -6.58 -6.04 -3.50
C LEU A 64 -6.42 -5.38 -2.13
N MET A 65 -5.26 -5.52 -1.49
CA MET A 65 -4.98 -4.85 -0.21
C MET A 65 -4.98 -3.33 -0.35
N ILE A 66 -4.42 -2.77 -1.43
CA ILE A 66 -4.48 -1.32 -1.70
C ILE A 66 -5.94 -0.86 -1.80
N HIS A 67 -6.76 -1.54 -2.58
CA HIS A 67 -8.17 -1.20 -2.74
C HIS A 67 -8.95 -1.28 -1.43
N ARG A 68 -8.71 -2.33 -0.64
CA ARG A 68 -9.33 -2.52 0.67
C ARG A 68 -9.00 -1.37 1.61
N ILE A 69 -7.71 -1.09 1.83
CA ILE A 69 -7.29 -0.03 2.75
C ILE A 69 -7.80 1.33 2.27
N HIS A 70 -7.72 1.63 0.97
CA HIS A 70 -8.25 2.87 0.42
C HIS A 70 -9.75 3.02 0.66
N GLY A 71 -10.53 1.95 0.50
CA GLY A 71 -11.97 1.94 0.81
C GLY A 71 -12.28 2.15 2.30
N GLU A 72 -11.38 1.73 3.19
CA GLU A 72 -11.51 1.91 4.64
C GLU A 72 -11.09 3.32 5.12
N MET A 73 -10.33 4.09 4.32
CA MET A 73 -9.75 5.37 4.74
C MET A 73 -10.77 6.39 5.25
N GLU A 74 -11.90 6.56 4.58
CA GLU A 74 -12.90 7.54 5.00
C GLU A 74 -13.55 7.17 6.34
N GLN A 75 -13.79 5.88 6.57
CA GLN A 75 -14.31 5.40 7.85
C GLN A 75 -13.27 5.60 8.97
N ILE A 76 -11.99 5.33 8.68
CA ILE A 76 -10.90 5.61 9.60
C ILE A 76 -10.89 7.10 9.94
N LYS A 77 -10.89 8.01 8.95
CA LYS A 77 -10.92 9.46 9.19
C LYS A 77 -12.08 9.88 10.10
N GLN A 78 -13.30 9.40 9.81
CA GLN A 78 -14.48 9.71 10.63
C GLN A 78 -14.35 9.23 12.08
N SER A 79 -13.66 8.09 12.31
CA SER A 79 -13.46 7.54 13.65
C SER A 79 -12.44 8.30 14.51
N LEU A 80 -11.59 9.13 13.91
CA LEU A 80 -10.49 9.80 14.62
C LEU A 80 -10.93 11.06 15.38
N GLY A 81 -12.05 11.67 15.00
CA GLY A 81 -12.54 12.91 15.60
C GLY A 81 -11.67 14.13 15.27
N THR A 82 -11.55 15.06 16.22
CA THR A 82 -10.83 16.34 16.03
C THR A 82 -9.61 16.47 16.95
N CYS A 83 -8.66 17.31 16.54
CA CYS A 83 -7.46 17.61 17.30
C CYS A 83 -7.79 18.49 18.51
N GLN A 84 -7.33 18.11 19.70
CA GLN A 84 -7.57 18.86 20.94
C GLN A 84 -6.88 20.25 20.98
N HIS A 85 -5.87 20.50 20.13
CA HIS A 85 -5.15 21.78 20.12
C HIS A 85 -5.71 22.78 19.12
N CYS A 86 -6.09 22.34 17.92
CA CYS A 86 -6.55 23.24 16.85
C CYS A 86 -8.01 23.04 16.43
N GLY A 87 -8.70 22.01 16.93
CA GLY A 87 -10.10 21.71 16.59
C GLY A 87 -10.32 21.08 15.21
N GLU A 88 -9.29 21.00 14.36
CA GLU A 88 -9.38 20.42 13.02
C GLU A 88 -9.55 18.89 13.03
N SER A 89 -10.18 18.34 12.00
CA SER A 89 -10.35 16.90 11.83
C SER A 89 -9.01 16.17 11.73
N LEU A 90 -8.92 15.02 12.39
CA LEU A 90 -7.80 14.10 12.26
C LEU A 90 -8.02 13.17 11.04
N PRO A 91 -6.94 12.74 10.34
CA PRO A 91 -5.53 12.84 10.73
C PRO A 91 -4.82 14.13 10.32
N GLU A 92 -5.43 15.06 9.59
CA GLU A 92 -4.76 16.29 9.15
C GLU A 92 -4.38 17.21 10.31
N GLY A 93 -5.31 17.43 11.26
CA GLY A 93 -5.09 18.15 12.50
C GLY A 93 -4.35 19.49 12.32
N CYS A 94 -3.26 19.69 13.07
CA CYS A 94 -2.49 20.94 13.07
C CYS A 94 -1.64 21.16 11.80
N ALA A 95 -1.78 20.36 10.74
CA ALA A 95 -0.98 20.50 9.51
C ALA A 95 -1.14 21.88 8.85
N LYS A 96 -2.30 22.53 9.01
CA LYS A 96 -2.56 23.90 8.51
C LYS A 96 -1.73 24.96 9.22
N LEU A 97 -1.36 24.75 10.48
CA LEU A 97 -0.62 25.71 11.30
C LEU A 97 0.89 25.63 11.08
N LYS A 98 1.40 24.44 10.76
CA LYS A 98 2.80 24.20 10.40
C LYS A 98 2.91 22.89 9.65
N ALA A 99 3.73 22.87 8.60
CA ALA A 99 4.05 21.63 7.90
C ALA A 99 4.55 20.57 8.89
N GLY A 100 3.87 19.43 8.93
CA GLY A 100 4.16 18.34 9.88
C GLY A 100 3.50 18.45 11.27
N GLY A 101 2.68 19.48 11.51
CA GLY A 101 1.90 19.66 12.74
C GLY A 101 2.61 20.49 13.80
N LEU A 102 2.02 21.63 14.19
CA LEU A 102 2.62 22.59 15.13
C LEU A 102 3.01 21.98 16.49
N PHE A 103 2.17 21.09 17.03
CA PHE A 103 2.36 20.47 18.35
C PHE A 103 2.96 19.06 18.28
N LYS A 104 3.46 18.60 17.13
CA LYS A 104 4.04 17.26 17.01
C LYS A 104 5.30 17.16 17.87
N GLY A 105 5.35 16.17 18.77
CA GLY A 105 6.39 16.03 19.80
C GLY A 105 5.90 16.36 21.22
N ASP A 106 4.78 17.08 21.35
CA ASP A 106 4.10 17.25 22.64
C ASP A 106 3.51 15.90 23.10
N ALA A 107 3.56 15.64 24.40
CA ALA A 107 3.05 14.42 25.02
C ALA A 107 1.52 14.26 24.85
N ARG A 108 0.79 15.37 24.65
CA ARG A 108 -0.66 15.39 24.41
C ARG A 108 -1.04 15.41 22.94
N CYS A 109 -0.06 15.52 22.04
CA CYS A 109 -0.35 15.54 20.60
C CYS A 109 -0.78 14.15 20.12
N TRP A 110 -1.91 14.10 19.41
CA TRP A 110 -2.42 12.86 18.82
C TRP A 110 -1.40 12.19 17.89
N HIS A 111 -0.64 12.96 17.11
CA HIS A 111 0.42 12.40 16.26
C HIS A 111 1.61 11.83 17.03
N THR A 112 1.84 12.27 18.27
CA THR A 112 2.87 11.69 19.15
C THR A 112 2.37 10.38 19.75
N MET A 113 1.13 10.35 20.25
CA MET A 113 0.58 9.20 20.97
C MET A 113 0.05 8.08 20.05
N ASN A 114 -0.54 8.43 18.91
CA ASN A 114 -1.48 7.55 18.20
C ASN A 114 -1.14 7.33 16.72
N ARG A 115 0.05 7.70 16.24
CA ARG A 115 0.42 7.58 14.81
C ARG A 115 0.22 6.16 14.25
N VAL A 116 0.46 5.13 15.07
CA VAL A 116 0.33 3.71 14.69
C VAL A 116 -1.14 3.31 14.44
N ARG A 117 -2.11 4.08 14.94
CA ARG A 117 -3.54 3.73 14.81
C ARG A 117 -4.07 3.86 13.39
N LEU A 118 -3.39 4.60 12.50
CA LEU A 118 -3.82 4.75 11.10
C LEU A 118 -3.62 3.50 10.26
N SER A 119 -2.64 2.67 10.60
CA SER A 119 -2.37 1.41 9.90
C SER A 119 -3.05 0.21 10.55
N GLN A 120 -3.79 0.42 11.64
CA GLN A 120 -4.57 -0.63 12.28
C GLN A 120 -5.88 -0.81 11.50
N PRO A 121 -6.28 -2.04 11.18
CA PRO A 121 -7.55 -2.29 10.50
C PRO A 121 -8.70 -1.75 11.36
N SER A 122 -9.73 -1.19 10.71
CA SER A 122 -10.89 -0.66 11.43
C SER A 122 -11.49 -1.77 12.31
N ASN A 123 -11.56 -1.52 13.61
CA ASN A 123 -11.96 -2.51 14.60
C ASN A 123 -13.50 -2.66 14.60
N LYS A 124 -14.06 -3.11 13.48
CA LYS A 124 -15.46 -3.52 13.43
C LYS A 124 -15.56 -4.89 14.09
N ARG A 125 -16.13 -4.93 15.30
CA ARG A 125 -16.74 -6.16 15.79
C ARG A 125 -17.87 -6.49 14.81
N ILE A 126 -17.71 -7.60 14.09
CA ILE A 126 -18.79 -8.26 13.35
C ILE A 126 -19.76 -8.82 14.40
#